data_AF-U9TSV6-F1
#
_entry.id   AF-U9TSV6-F1
#
_cell.length_a   1.000
_cell.length_b   1.000
_cell.length_c   1.000
_cell.angle_alpha   90.00
_cell.angle_beta   90.00
_cell.angle_gamma   90.00
#
_symmetry.space_group_name_H-M   'P 1'
#
loop_
_entity.id
_entity.type
_entity.pdbx_description
1 polymer ?
#
loop_
_entity_poly.entity_id
_entity_poly.type
_entity_poly.pdbx_seq_one_letter_code
_entity_poly.pdbx_strand_id
1 'polypeptide(L)'
;MVYIKEWNKYQEAVEELYLNSPKETRYLTSWRHGKLVLKVTDNFTALKYKTDQASDLKKFERLNRSMMLKMQNRKETTTESK
;
A
#
# COMPACT_ATOMS: atom_id res chain seq x y z
N MET A 1 -3.76 12.45 10.04
CA MET A 1 -4.14 11.22 9.32
C MET A 1 -5.15 11.58 8.25
N VAL A 2 -4.81 11.41 6.97
CA VAL A 2 -5.67 11.81 5.84
C VAL A 2 -6.17 10.56 5.12
N TYR A 3 -7.47 10.54 4.80
CA TYR A 3 -8.07 9.49 3.96
C TYR A 3 -7.99 9.91 2.49
N ILE A 4 -7.26 9.14 1.70
CA ILE A 4 -7.23 9.31 0.24
C ILE A 4 -8.29 8.38 -0.33
N LYS A 5 -9.26 8.93 -1.07
CA LYS A 5 -10.38 8.16 -1.64
C LYS A 5 -10.01 7.47 -2.95
N GLU A 6 -9.15 8.09 -3.75
CA GLU A 6 -8.75 7.55 -5.04
C GLU A 6 -7.56 6.60 -4.87
N TRP A 7 -7.70 5.36 -5.34
CA TRP A 7 -6.65 4.34 -5.22
C TRP A 7 -5.31 4.80 -5.81
N ASN A 8 -5.33 5.38 -7.02
CA ASN A 8 -4.09 5.75 -7.73
C ASN A 8 -3.28 6.78 -6.95
N LYS A 9 -3.95 7.82 -6.43
CA LYS A 9 -3.32 8.85 -5.56
C LYS A 9 -2.81 8.25 -4.26
N TYR A 10 -3.54 7.30 -3.68
CA TYR A 10 -3.10 6.61 -2.46
C TYR A 10 -1.84 5.80 -2.71
N GLN A 11 -1.81 5.02 -3.80
CA GLN A 11 -0.66 4.21 -4.17
C GLN A 11 0.59 5.08 -4.39
N GLU A 12 0.47 6.14 -5.19
CA GLU A 12 1.57 7.06 -5.48
C GLU A 12 2.15 7.68 -4.20
N ALA A 13 1.29 8.23 -3.34
CA ALA A 13 1.71 8.83 -2.07
C ALA A 13 2.36 7.82 -1.12
N VAL A 14 1.91 6.57 -1.11
CA VAL A 14 2.51 5.48 -0.32
C VAL A 14 3.90 5.13 -0.82
N GLU A 15 4.08 5.06 -2.14
CA GLU A 15 5.38 4.76 -2.74
C GLU A 15 6.37 5.90 -2.49
N GLU A 16 5.95 7.15 -2.63
CA GLU A 16 6.76 8.32 -2.31
C GLU A 16 7.17 8.34 -0.83
N LEU A 17 6.22 8.12 0.08
CA LEU A 17 6.49 8.06 1.52
C LEU A 17 7.53 6.99 1.86
N TYR A 18 7.41 5.80 1.25
CA TYR A 18 8.37 4.72 1.46
C TYR A 18 9.76 5.03 0.89
N LEU A 19 9.85 5.67 -0.28
CA LEU A 19 11.14 6.09 -0.86
C LEU A 19 11.84 7.14 0.01
N ASN A 20 11.09 8.06 0.62
CA ASN A 20 11.63 9.09 1.48
C ASN A 20 12.13 8.55 2.82
N SER A 21 11.46 7.55 3.41
CA SER A 21 11.81 7.03 4.73
C SER A 21 11.54 5.53 4.86
N PRO A 22 12.32 4.67 4.17
CA PRO A 22 12.03 3.24 4.08
C PRO A 22 12.17 2.49 5.42
N LYS A 23 13.07 2.95 6.30
CA LYS A 23 13.31 2.33 7.61
C LYS A 23 12.23 2.64 8.64
N GLU A 24 11.60 3.81 8.53
CA GLU A 24 10.57 4.26 9.48
C GLU A 24 9.15 3.93 9.00
N THR A 25 8.99 3.74 7.69
CA THR A 25 7.71 3.46 7.07
C THR A 25 7.16 2.11 7.55
N ARG A 26 5.96 2.15 8.11
CA ARG A 26 5.19 0.99 8.55
C ARG A 26 3.92 0.86 7.73
N TYR A 27 3.69 -0.34 7.22
CA TYR A 27 2.51 -0.71 6.45
C TYR A 27 1.56 -1.54 7.32
N LEU A 28 0.32 -1.06 7.50
CA LEU A 28 -0.70 -1.69 8.31
C LEU A 28 -1.91 -2.05 7.46
N THR A 29 -2.35 -3.29 7.55
CA THR A 29 -3.57 -3.80 6.92
C THR A 29 -4.56 -4.20 8.00
N SER A 30 -5.81 -3.77 7.88
CA SER A 30 -6.89 -4.21 8.75
C SER A 30 -8.11 -4.59 7.91
N TRP A 31 -8.66 -5.76 8.18
CA TRP A 31 -9.90 -6.23 7.58
C TRP A 31 -10.95 -6.37 8.68
N ARG A 32 -12.07 -5.66 8.55
CA ARG A 32 -13.20 -5.73 9.51
C ARG A 32 -14.52 -5.53 8.80
N HIS A 33 -15.49 -6.41 9.07
CA HIS A 33 -16.86 -6.33 8.54
C HIS A 33 -16.94 -6.09 7.02
N GLY A 34 -16.14 -6.83 6.23
CA GLY A 34 -16.12 -6.69 4.78
C GLY A 34 -15.43 -5.43 4.24
N LYS A 35 -14.78 -4.65 5.11
CA LYS A 35 -14.06 -3.43 4.74
C LYS A 35 -12.56 -3.62 4.91
N LEU A 36 -11.81 -3.28 3.87
CA LEU A 36 -10.36 -3.18 3.90
C LEU A 36 -9.97 -1.77 4.34
N VAL A 37 -9.09 -1.68 5.33
CA VAL A 37 -8.44 -0.44 5.77
C VAL A 37 -6.93 -0.62 5.65
N LEU A 38 -6.31 0.23 4.85
CA LEU A 38 -4.86 0.32 4.71
C LEU A 38 -4.38 1.60 5.39
N LYS A 39 -3.25 1.51 6.09
CA LYS A 39 -2.57 2.66 6.67
C LYS A 39 -1.08 2.52 6.45
N VAL A 40 -0.45 3.57 5.94
CA VAL A 40 1.01 3.68 5.82
C VAL A 40 1.48 4.94 6.53
N THR A 41 2.55 4.84 7.31
CA THR A 41 3.02 5.95 8.13
C THR A 41 4.51 5.84 8.43
N ASP A 42 5.19 6.98 8.50
CA ASP A 42 6.59 7.19 8.86
C ASP A 42 6.72 7.91 10.23
N ASN A 43 5.72 7.78 11.10
CA ASN A 43 5.53 8.53 12.35
C ASN A 43 5.00 9.96 12.21
N PHE A 44 5.31 10.67 11.11
CA PHE A 44 4.91 12.07 10.90
C PHE A 44 3.68 12.19 10.02
N THR A 45 3.74 11.54 8.86
CA THR A 45 2.67 11.46 7.88
C THR A 45 1.96 10.13 8.01
N ALA A 46 0.64 10.15 7.88
CA ALA A 46 -0.17 8.95 7.95
C ALA A 46 -1.24 8.98 6.87
N LEU A 47 -1.02 8.14 5.86
CA LEU A 47 -1.88 7.94 4.71
C LEU A 47 -2.84 6.79 5.01
N LYS A 48 -4.12 6.97 4.71
CA LYS A 48 -5.13 5.92 4.90
C LYS A 48 -5.95 5.72 3.64
N TYR A 49 -6.25 4.47 3.34
CA TYR A 49 -7.22 4.04 2.34
C TYR A 49 -8.26 3.14 2.98
N LYS A 50 -9.52 3.32 2.63
CA LYS A 50 -10.62 2.46 3.10
C LYS A 50 -11.53 2.16 1.94
N THR A 51 -11.84 0.89 1.74
CA THR A 51 -12.74 0.42 0.69
C THR A 51 -13.58 -0.76 1.18
N ASP A 52 -14.76 -0.89 0.62
CA ASP A 52 -15.63 -2.07 0.68
C ASP A 52 -15.77 -2.76 -0.69
N GLN A 53 -15.08 -2.25 -1.72
CA GLN A 53 -15.16 -2.75 -3.07
C GLN A 53 -14.20 -3.94 -3.26
N ALA A 54 -14.75 -5.10 -3.62
CA ALA A 54 -13.96 -6.30 -3.87
C ALA A 54 -12.94 -6.13 -5.01
N SER A 55 -13.22 -5.25 -5.99
CA SER A 55 -12.30 -4.94 -7.09
C SER A 55 -10.97 -4.33 -6.61
N ASP A 56 -10.95 -3.70 -5.44
CA ASP A 56 -9.74 -3.11 -4.88
C ASP A 56 -8.83 -4.15 -4.21
N LEU A 57 -9.31 -5.37 -3.95
CA LEU A 57 -8.49 -6.43 -3.36
C LEU A 57 -7.32 -6.81 -4.26
N LYS A 58 -7.53 -6.87 -5.58
CA LYS A 58 -6.47 -7.14 -6.56
C LYS A 58 -5.43 -6.02 -6.59
N LYS A 59 -5.87 -4.77 -6.40
CA LYS A 59 -4.96 -3.62 -6.33
C LYS A 59 -4.14 -3.64 -5.03
N PHE A 60 -4.80 -3.97 -3.92
CA PHE A 60 -4.16 -4.21 -2.62
C PHE A 60 -3.10 -5.30 -2.69
N GLU A 61 -3.41 -6.45 -3.28
CA GLU A 61 -2.47 -7.56 -3.44
C GLU A 61 -1.21 -7.12 -4.20
N ARG A 62 -1.39 -6.42 -5.33
CA ARG A 62 -0.29 -5.87 -6.13
C ARG A 62 0.57 -4.88 -5.34
N LEU A 63 -0.04 -3.94 -4.62
CA LEU A 63 0.68 -2.99 -3.80
C LEU A 63 1.46 -3.69 -2.68
N ASN A 64 0.83 -4.66 -2.00
CA ASN A 64 1.47 -5.41 -0.93
C ASN A 64 2.69 -6.19 -1.44
N ARG A 65 2.58 -6.84 -2.61
CA ARG A 65 3.70 -7.51 -3.27
C ARG A 65 4.82 -6.53 -3.61
N SER A 66 4.49 -5.39 -4.22
CA SER A 66 5.46 -4.35 -4.58
C SER A 66 6.22 -3.83 -3.35
N MET A 67 5.52 -3.53 -2.25
CA MET A 67 6.14 -3.07 -1.00
C MET A 67 7.04 -4.14 -0.38
N MET A 68 6.61 -5.41 -0.33
CA MET A 68 7.45 -6.50 0.19
C MET A 68 8.74 -6.67 -0.62
N LEU A 69 8.67 -6.57 -1.95
CA LEU A 69 9.85 -6.64 -2.81
C LEU A 69 10.80 -5.47 -2.57
N LYS A 70 10.27 -4.24 -2.48
CA LYS A 70 11.05 -3.03 -2.14
C LYS A 70 11.71 -3.15 -0.76
N MET A 71 11.02 -3.70 0.24
CA MET A 71 11.58 -3.94 1.58
C MET A 71 12.67 -5.02 1.62
N GLN A 72 12.62 -5.98 0.70
CA GLN A 72 13.62 -7.03 0.56
C GLN A 72 14.76 -6.63 -0.38
N ASN A 73 14.77 -5.41 -0.94
CA ASN A 73 15.67 -4.99 -2.02
C ASN A 73 15.67 -5.95 -3.22
N ARG A 74 14.52 -6.56 -3.53
CA ARG A 74 14.34 -7.44 -4.68
C ARG A 74 13.69 -6.68 -5.82
N LYS A 75 14.17 -6.91 -7.05
CA LYS A 75 13.48 -6.43 -8.25
C LYS A 75 12.23 -7.25 -8.48
N GLU A 76 11.20 -6.61 -9.02
CA GLU A 76 9.97 -7.31 -9.38
C GLU A 76 10.29 -8.32 -10.49
N THR A 77 10.08 -9.60 -10.22
CA THR A 77 10.16 -10.62 -11.26
C THR A 77 8.92 -10.45 -12.13
N THR A 78 9.11 -9.95 -13.34
CA THR A 78 8.10 -9.95 -14.40
C THR A 78 7.85 -11.41 -14.76
N THR A 79 6.95 -12.07 -14.02
CA THR A 79 6.41 -13.34 -14.46
C THR A 79 5.44 -13.02 -15.58
N GLU A 80 5.95 -12.96 -16.81
CA GLU A 80 5.12 -13.01 -18.02
C GLU A 80 4.31 -14.30 -17.93
N SER A 81 3.02 -14.18 -17.59
CA SER A 81 2.06 -15.26 -17.72
C SER A 81 1.92 -15.56 -19.22
N LYS A 82 2.59 -16.63 -19.66
CA LYS A 82 2.23 -17.33 -20.91
C LYS A 82 0.81 -17.87 -20.82
#